data_AF-A3AU29-F1
#
_entry.id   AF-A3AU29-F1
#
_cell.length_a   1.000
_cell.length_b   1.000
_cell.length_c   1.000
_cell.angle_alpha   90.00
_cell.angle_beta   90.00
_cell.angle_gamma   90.00
#
_symmetry.space_group_name_H-M   'P 1'
#
loop_
_entity.id
_entity.type
_entity.pdbx_description
1 polymer ?
#
loop_
_entity_poly.entity_id
_entity_poly.type
_entity_poly.pdbx_seq_one_letter_code
_entity_poly.pdbx_strand_id
1 'polypeptide(L)'
;MDPEAVRRSLEPTALSKEVVGPASASLRYDAFALTGVRIDSAEHGRLLCSFVVTPRIASPAGYLLSGVTATLADQLGSGVFLSSGIGTSGVSLELNLSYVDVASIGEEIEVEGKLLRAGKSVGVVSVDFRKKKTGKLIAQARHTKYLAVSSKL
;
A
#
# COMPACT_ATOMS: atom_id res chain seq x y z
N MET A 1 25.27 19.12 15.74
CA MET A 1 24.31 18.01 15.66
C MET A 1 24.74 17.01 16.71
N ASP A 2 23.93 16.77 17.75
CA ASP A 2 24.28 15.87 18.86
C ASP A 2 23.98 14.41 18.45
N PRO A 3 25.03 13.57 18.24
CA PRO A 3 24.84 12.18 17.80
C PRO A 3 24.04 11.35 18.81
N GLU A 4 24.10 11.69 20.10
CA GLU A 4 23.39 10.98 21.15
C GLU A 4 21.89 11.31 21.19
N ALA A 5 21.53 12.53 20.79
CA ALA A 5 20.13 12.90 20.57
C ALA A 5 19.51 12.15 19.38
N VAL A 6 20.29 11.91 18.32
CA VAL A 6 19.87 11.11 17.16
C VAL A 6 19.65 9.65 17.56
N ARG A 7 20.57 9.06 18.32
CA ARG A 7 20.44 7.69 18.84
C ARG A 7 19.18 7.52 19.69
N ARG A 8 18.94 8.39 20.67
CA ARG A 8 17.72 8.30 21.51
C ARG A 8 16.42 8.42 20.73
N SER A 9 16.42 9.15 19.62
CA SER A 9 15.24 9.31 18.77
C SER A 9 14.99 8.12 17.84
N LEU A 10 16.03 7.39 17.43
CA LEU A 10 15.97 6.33 16.41
C LEU A 10 16.12 4.92 16.98
N GLU A 11 16.66 4.77 18.20
CA GLU A 11 16.89 3.49 18.86
C GLU A 11 15.81 3.03 19.88
N PRO A 12 14.53 3.50 19.90
CA PRO A 12 13.49 2.71 20.56
C PRO A 12 13.27 1.45 19.71
N THR A 13 14.15 0.48 19.93
CA THR A 13 14.27 -0.77 19.19
C THR A 13 13.27 -1.70 19.83
N ALA A 14 12.19 -2.01 19.11
CA ALA A 14 11.35 -3.15 19.45
C ALA A 14 12.26 -4.34 19.77
N LEU A 15 12.03 -5.01 20.90
CA LEU A 15 12.87 -6.12 21.32
C LEU A 15 12.85 -7.19 20.23
N SER A 16 13.96 -7.87 19.97
CA SER A 16 14.03 -8.94 18.96
C SER A 16 12.95 -10.02 19.12
N LYS A 17 12.42 -10.20 20.34
CA LYS A 17 11.27 -11.06 20.66
C LYS A 17 9.92 -10.54 20.11
N GLU A 18 9.78 -9.25 19.90
CA GLU A 18 8.62 -8.59 19.26
C GLU A 18 8.69 -8.65 17.73
N VAL A 19 9.91 -8.84 17.18
CA VAL A 19 10.17 -8.97 15.74
C VAL A 19 9.97 -10.41 15.24
N VAL A 20 10.17 -11.42 16.11
CA VAL A 20 10.11 -12.86 15.77
C VAL A 20 8.81 -13.53 16.27
N GLY A 21 7.69 -12.79 16.25
CA GLY A 21 6.38 -13.42 16.31
C GLY A 21 6.15 -14.34 15.09
N PRO A 22 5.23 -15.32 15.15
CA PRO A 22 5.01 -16.21 14.02
C PRO A 22 4.70 -15.37 12.77
N ALA A 23 5.28 -15.76 11.61
CA ALA A 23 5.05 -15.12 10.30
C ALA A 23 3.56 -15.01 9.88
N SER A 24 2.66 -15.63 10.67
CA SER A 24 1.20 -15.58 10.59
C SER A 24 0.57 -14.36 11.29
N ALA A 25 1.34 -13.50 11.96
CA ALA A 25 0.91 -12.15 12.29
C ALA A 25 1.03 -11.28 11.04
N SER A 26 0.11 -11.42 10.08
CA SER A 26 -0.06 -10.43 9.02
C SER A 26 -0.11 -9.05 9.67
N LEU A 27 0.99 -8.33 9.52
CA LEU A 27 1.37 -7.03 10.05
C LEU A 27 0.16 -6.22 10.54
N ARG A 28 0.11 -5.92 11.85
CA ARG A 28 -0.98 -5.15 12.49
C ARG A 28 -1.36 -3.88 11.72
N TYR A 29 -0.39 -3.28 11.03
CA TYR A 29 -0.59 -2.07 10.23
C TYR A 29 -1.29 -2.32 8.89
N ASP A 30 -1.04 -3.44 8.21
CA ASP A 30 -1.71 -3.79 6.95
C ASP A 30 -3.20 -4.07 7.21
N ALA A 31 -3.48 -4.86 8.26
CA ALA A 31 -4.86 -5.10 8.71
C ALA A 31 -5.55 -3.78 9.08
N PHE A 32 -4.84 -2.89 9.77
CA PHE A 32 -5.32 -1.54 10.05
C PHE A 32 -5.62 -0.78 8.75
N ALA A 33 -4.69 -0.68 7.80
CA ALA A 33 -4.91 0.08 6.56
C ALA A 33 -6.05 -0.51 5.71
N LEU A 34 -6.14 -1.84 5.61
CA LEU A 34 -7.13 -2.55 4.78
C LEU A 34 -8.53 -2.63 5.41
N THR A 35 -8.68 -2.38 6.71
CA THR A 35 -9.99 -2.44 7.37
C THR A 35 -10.97 -1.43 6.77
N GLY A 36 -12.04 -1.92 6.15
CA GLY A 36 -13.07 -1.10 5.50
C GLY A 36 -12.84 -0.84 4.01
N VAL A 37 -11.75 -1.36 3.43
CA VAL A 37 -11.56 -1.40 1.98
C VAL A 37 -12.49 -2.46 1.40
N ARG A 38 -13.20 -2.09 0.33
CA ARG A 38 -14.06 -2.98 -0.45
C ARG A 38 -13.48 -3.14 -1.84
N ILE A 39 -13.44 -4.36 -2.35
CA ILE A 39 -13.15 -4.62 -3.76
C ILE A 39 -14.45 -4.41 -4.53
N ASP A 40 -14.46 -3.42 -5.42
CA ASP A 40 -15.61 -3.10 -6.27
C ASP A 40 -15.58 -3.95 -7.55
N SER A 41 -14.39 -4.18 -8.13
CA SER A 41 -14.20 -5.14 -9.22
C SER A 41 -12.75 -5.67 -9.29
N ALA A 42 -12.59 -6.88 -9.82
CA ALA A 42 -11.29 -7.50 -10.09
C ALA A 42 -11.32 -8.12 -11.49
N GLU A 43 -10.49 -7.59 -12.38
CA GLU A 43 -10.34 -8.00 -13.77
C GLU A 43 -8.88 -8.41 -14.01
N HIS A 44 -8.60 -9.02 -15.16
CA HIS A 44 -7.23 -9.44 -15.50
C HIS A 44 -6.28 -8.24 -15.51
N GLY A 45 -5.37 -8.19 -14.53
CA GLY A 45 -4.40 -7.10 -14.37
C GLY A 45 -4.99 -5.75 -13.96
N ARG A 46 -6.22 -5.73 -13.44
CA ARG A 46 -6.87 -4.51 -12.93
C ARG A 46 -7.68 -4.79 -11.67
N LEU A 47 -7.59 -3.90 -10.69
CA LEU A 47 -8.32 -3.99 -9.44
C LEU A 47 -8.95 -2.62 -9.14
N LEU A 48 -10.24 -2.60 -8.84
CA LEU A 48 -10.95 -1.40 -8.41
C LEU A 48 -11.44 -1.61 -6.98
N CYS A 49 -11.11 -0.68 -6.10
CA CYS A 49 -11.50 -0.71 -4.70
C CYS A 49 -12.09 0.63 -4.26
N SER A 50 -12.85 0.61 -3.17
CA SER A 50 -13.28 1.83 -2.49
C SER A 50 -13.20 1.74 -0.98
N PHE A 51 -12.98 2.88 -0.33
CA PHE A 51 -13.05 3.02 1.13
C PHE A 51 -13.48 4.42 1.53
N VAL A 52 -13.97 4.58 2.75
CA VAL A 52 -14.30 5.88 3.33
C VAL A 52 -13.18 6.30 4.28
N VAL A 53 -12.74 7.55 4.21
CA VAL A 53 -11.80 8.11 5.18
C VAL A 53 -12.48 8.18 6.55
N THR A 54 -12.06 7.33 7.47
CA THR A 54 -12.58 7.32 8.85
C THR A 54 -11.60 8.02 9.80
N PRO A 55 -12.04 8.49 10.99
CA PRO A 55 -11.14 9.06 11.99
C PRO A 55 -9.97 8.15 12.35
N ARG A 56 -10.17 6.83 12.28
CA ARG A 56 -9.15 5.80 12.52
C ARG A 56 -7.94 5.93 11.60
N ILE A 57 -8.15 6.29 10.33
CA ILE A 57 -7.09 6.39 9.30
C ILE A 57 -6.76 7.84 8.94
N ALA A 58 -7.21 8.79 9.75
CA ALA A 58 -6.98 10.21 9.55
C ALA A 58 -5.98 10.76 10.58
N SER A 59 -5.27 11.80 10.17
CA SER A 59 -4.47 12.66 11.04
C SER A 59 -5.36 13.47 11.99
N PRO A 60 -4.80 14.06 13.07
CA PRO A 60 -5.54 14.97 13.94
C PRO A 60 -6.17 16.17 13.21
N ALA A 61 -5.61 16.57 12.06
CA ALA A 61 -6.16 17.62 11.20
C ALA A 61 -7.37 17.17 10.36
N GLY A 62 -7.76 15.90 10.43
CA GLY A 62 -8.93 15.35 9.73
C GLY A 62 -8.65 14.85 8.31
N TYR A 63 -7.39 14.68 7.92
CA TYR A 63 -7.00 14.20 6.59
C TYR A 63 -6.42 12.78 6.62
N LEU A 64 -6.67 11.99 5.58
CA LEU A 64 -6.12 10.65 5.37
C LEU A 64 -4.61 10.62 5.62
N LEU A 65 -4.15 9.67 6.44
CA LEU A 65 -2.74 9.47 6.74
C LEU A 65 -2.01 8.97 5.49
N SER A 66 -0.89 9.62 5.15
CA SER A 66 -0.04 9.22 4.01
C SER A 66 0.48 7.79 4.15
N GLY A 67 0.80 7.34 5.38
CA GLY A 67 1.20 5.95 5.64
C GLY A 67 0.12 4.93 5.25
N VAL A 68 -1.17 5.27 5.46
CA VAL A 68 -2.28 4.40 5.03
C VAL A 68 -2.35 4.35 3.52
N THR A 69 -2.24 5.49 2.83
CA THR A 69 -2.19 5.53 1.35
C THR A 69 -1.04 4.70 0.80
N ALA A 70 0.16 4.79 1.41
CA ALA A 70 1.34 4.01 1.01
C ALA A 70 1.11 2.50 1.19
N THR A 71 0.56 2.08 2.34
CA THR A 71 0.23 0.68 2.58
C THR A 71 -0.86 0.18 1.64
N LEU A 72 -1.90 0.97 1.36
CA LEU A 72 -2.91 0.62 0.38
C LEU A 72 -2.31 0.47 -1.02
N ALA A 73 -1.39 1.33 -1.42
CA ALA A 73 -0.70 1.22 -2.71
C ALA A 73 0.10 -0.09 -2.81
N ASP A 74 0.83 -0.46 -1.75
CA ASP A 74 1.60 -1.71 -1.68
C ASP A 74 0.70 -2.96 -1.74
N GLN A 75 -0.34 -2.99 -0.91
CA GLN A 75 -1.23 -4.15 -0.78
C GLN A 75 -2.13 -4.32 -2.00
N LEU A 76 -2.73 -3.23 -2.50
CA LEU A 76 -3.56 -3.27 -3.71
C LEU A 76 -2.72 -3.48 -4.97
N GLY A 77 -1.53 -2.90 -5.05
CA GLY A 77 -0.57 -3.18 -6.11
C GLY A 77 -0.16 -4.65 -6.15
N SER A 78 0.03 -5.26 -4.99
CA SER A 78 0.24 -6.71 -4.86
C SER A 78 -0.97 -7.52 -5.35
N GLY A 79 -2.18 -7.08 -5.04
CA GLY A 79 -3.43 -7.68 -5.51
C GLY A 79 -3.60 -7.65 -7.03
N VAL A 80 -3.10 -6.60 -7.70
CA VAL A 80 -3.13 -6.51 -9.18
C VAL A 80 -2.30 -7.61 -9.85
N PHE A 81 -1.13 -7.97 -9.29
CA PHE A 81 -0.35 -9.10 -9.82
C PHE A 81 -1.13 -10.41 -9.70
N LEU A 82 -1.78 -10.64 -8.57
CA LEU A 82 -2.62 -11.82 -8.37
C LEU A 82 -3.81 -11.85 -9.33
N SER A 83 -4.44 -10.69 -9.61
CA SER A 83 -5.56 -10.62 -10.57
C SER A 83 -5.12 -10.84 -12.01
N SER A 84 -3.84 -10.64 -12.34
CA SER A 84 -3.27 -10.95 -13.66
C SER A 84 -2.97 -12.43 -13.91
N GLY A 85 -3.29 -13.32 -12.96
CA GLY A 85 -3.02 -14.76 -13.07
C GLY A 85 -1.57 -15.15 -12.77
N ILE A 86 -0.73 -14.20 -12.35
CA ILE A 86 0.61 -14.48 -11.83
C ILE A 86 0.42 -15.09 -10.44
N GLY A 87 0.90 -16.32 -10.24
CA GLY A 87 0.74 -17.07 -8.98
C GLY A 87 1.49 -16.50 -7.77
N THR A 88 2.07 -15.30 -7.88
CA THR A 88 2.78 -14.59 -6.82
C THR A 88 2.64 -13.09 -7.01
N SER A 89 2.55 -12.35 -5.91
CA SER A 89 2.66 -10.89 -5.92
C SER A 89 4.11 -10.41 -5.93
N GLY A 90 5.09 -11.30 -5.78
CA GLY A 90 6.50 -10.95 -5.66
C GLY A 90 6.85 -10.11 -4.42
N VAL A 91 8.10 -9.67 -4.36
CA VAL A 91 8.63 -8.79 -3.31
C VAL A 91 8.90 -7.39 -3.86
N SER A 92 8.73 -6.36 -3.03
CA SER A 92 8.89 -4.96 -3.45
C SER A 92 10.35 -4.65 -3.77
N LEU A 93 10.60 -4.10 -4.96
CA LEU A 93 11.90 -3.52 -5.34
C LEU A 93 11.89 -2.00 -5.12
N GLU A 94 10.77 -1.36 -5.43
CA GLU A 94 10.61 0.09 -5.34
C GLU A 94 9.11 0.44 -5.27
N LEU A 95 8.77 1.44 -4.45
CA LEU A 95 7.44 2.00 -4.36
C LEU A 95 7.55 3.53 -4.32
N ASN A 96 7.12 4.19 -5.39
CA ASN A 96 7.03 5.64 -5.47
C ASN A 96 5.58 6.08 -5.27
N LEU A 97 5.37 7.09 -4.43
CA LEU A 97 4.08 7.76 -4.24
C LEU A 97 4.23 9.26 -4.41
N SER A 98 3.31 9.86 -5.17
CA SER A 98 3.13 11.31 -5.28
C SER A 98 1.76 11.68 -4.69
N TYR A 99 1.74 12.62 -3.75
CA TYR A 99 0.52 13.16 -3.13
C TYR A 99 0.22 14.52 -3.73
N VAL A 100 -0.97 14.68 -4.30
CA VAL A 100 -1.35 15.88 -5.08
C VAL A 100 -2.60 16.58 -4.56
N ASP A 101 -3.39 15.94 -3.70
CA ASP A 101 -4.51 16.54 -2.97
C ASP A 101 -4.74 15.78 -1.65
N VAL A 102 -5.51 16.36 -0.73
CA VAL A 102 -5.89 15.76 0.54
C VAL A 102 -7.27 15.10 0.46
N ALA A 103 -7.51 14.10 1.30
CA ALA A 103 -8.81 13.48 1.49
C ALA A 103 -9.26 13.63 2.95
N SER A 104 -10.41 14.25 3.17
CA SER A 104 -10.97 14.52 4.49
C SER A 104 -11.82 13.36 5.00
N ILE A 105 -11.96 13.27 6.32
CA ILE A 105 -12.90 12.34 6.97
C ILE A 105 -14.29 12.43 6.33
N GLY A 106 -14.89 11.27 6.03
CA GLY A 106 -16.19 11.13 5.39
C GLY A 106 -16.16 11.15 3.86
N GLU A 107 -15.03 11.49 3.22
CA GLU A 107 -14.88 11.32 1.78
C GLU A 107 -14.70 9.85 1.41
N GLU A 108 -15.36 9.43 0.33
CA GLU A 108 -15.17 8.11 -0.27
C GLU A 108 -14.09 8.19 -1.35
N ILE A 109 -13.11 7.32 -1.25
CA ILE A 109 -11.96 7.22 -2.13
C ILE A 109 -12.11 5.97 -2.97
N GLU A 110 -11.98 6.15 -4.28
CA GLU A 110 -11.83 5.09 -5.26
C GLU A 110 -10.34 4.88 -5.51
N VAL A 111 -9.92 3.61 -5.55
CA VAL A 111 -8.54 3.22 -5.79
C VAL A 111 -8.51 2.27 -6.97
N GLU A 112 -7.77 2.64 -8.00
CA GLU A 112 -7.62 1.85 -9.21
C GLU A 112 -6.17 1.36 -9.36
N GLY A 113 -5.99 0.05 -9.21
CA GLY A 113 -4.74 -0.63 -9.51
C GLY A 113 -4.72 -1.17 -10.94
N LYS A 114 -3.63 -0.95 -11.68
CA LYS A 114 -3.43 -1.45 -13.06
C LYS A 114 -2.06 -2.05 -13.25
N LEU A 115 -2.01 -3.20 -13.91
CA LEU A 115 -0.77 -3.81 -14.36
C LEU A 115 -0.21 -3.00 -15.53
N LEU A 116 0.98 -2.45 -15.35
CA LEU A 116 1.70 -1.76 -16.42
C LEU A 116 2.61 -2.73 -17.18
N ARG A 117 3.22 -3.67 -16.47
CA ARG A 117 4.13 -4.68 -17.05
C ARG A 117 4.21 -5.92 -16.17
N ALA A 118 4.21 -7.09 -16.80
CA ALA A 118 4.62 -8.35 -16.19
C ALA A 118 5.72 -8.99 -17.04
N GLY A 119 6.98 -8.85 -16.62
CA GLY A 119 8.11 -9.54 -17.23
C GLY A 119 8.43 -10.86 -16.53
N LYS A 120 9.49 -11.55 -16.99
CA LYS A 120 9.95 -12.82 -16.39
C LYS A 120 10.29 -12.70 -14.91
N SER A 121 10.92 -11.58 -14.52
CA SER A 121 11.42 -11.39 -13.16
C SER A 121 10.96 -10.09 -12.51
N VAL A 122 10.47 -9.11 -13.28
CA VAL A 122 10.06 -7.79 -12.76
C VAL A 122 8.68 -7.44 -13.28
N GLY A 123 7.82 -7.04 -12.35
CA GLY A 123 6.51 -6.50 -12.61
C GLY A 123 6.40 -5.05 -12.18
N VAL A 124 5.50 -4.31 -12.83
CA VAL A 124 5.20 -2.92 -12.50
C VAL A 124 3.70 -2.72 -12.51
N VAL A 125 3.17 -2.10 -11.47
CA VAL A 125 1.76 -1.67 -11.39
C VAL A 125 1.68 -0.18 -11.07
N SER A 126 0.61 0.47 -11.50
CA SER A 126 0.19 1.80 -11.03
C SER A 126 -0.99 1.66 -10.08
N VAL A 127 -1.07 2.53 -9.08
CA VAL A 127 -2.23 2.64 -8.19
C VAL A 127 -2.63 4.11 -8.08
N ASP A 128 -3.81 4.45 -8.58
CA ASP A 128 -4.35 5.80 -8.55
C ASP A 128 -5.43 5.91 -7.46
N PHE A 129 -5.38 6.96 -6.65
CA PHE A 129 -6.37 7.27 -5.63
C PHE A 129 -7.16 8.50 -6.04
N ARG A 130 -8.49 8.40 -6.09
CA ARG A 130 -9.38 9.48 -6.52
C ARG A 130 -10.53 9.67 -5.55
N LYS A 131 -10.96 10.92 -5.36
CA LYS A 131 -12.23 11.22 -4.67
C LYS A 131 -13.37 10.70 -5.52
N LYS A 132 -14.09 9.67 -5.05
CA LYS A 132 -15.11 8.95 -5.85
C LYS A 132 -16.19 9.87 -6.41
N LYS A 133 -16.62 10.87 -5.64
CA LYS A 133 -17.63 11.85 -6.04
C LYS A 133 -17.18 12.80 -7.16
N THR A 134 -15.89 13.13 -7.24
CA THR A 134 -15.40 14.21 -8.12
C THR A 134 -14.40 13.75 -9.17
N GLY A 135 -13.86 12.53 -9.04
CA GLY A 135 -12.78 12.01 -9.89
C GLY A 135 -11.41 12.66 -9.67
N LYS A 136 -11.31 13.65 -8.75
CA LYS A 136 -10.06 14.36 -8.46
C LYS A 136 -9.03 13.39 -7.88
N LEU A 137 -7.83 13.38 -8.48
CA LEU A 137 -6.69 12.60 -8.02
C LEU A 137 -6.17 13.16 -6.70
N ILE A 138 -5.93 12.28 -5.72
CA ILE A 138 -5.34 12.64 -4.43
C ILE A 138 -3.91 12.12 -4.29
N ALA A 139 -3.65 10.95 -4.85
CA ALA A 139 -2.34 10.33 -4.85
C ALA A 139 -2.21 9.38 -6.04
N GLN A 140 -0.98 9.21 -6.49
CA GLN A 140 -0.62 8.22 -7.51
C GLN A 140 0.62 7.47 -7.06
N ALA A 141 0.59 6.15 -7.21
CA ALA A 141 1.69 5.28 -6.86
C ALA A 141 2.16 4.45 -8.06
N ARG A 142 3.44 4.12 -8.06
CA ARG A 142 4.04 3.12 -8.94
C ARG A 142 4.80 2.11 -8.10
N HIS A 143 4.50 0.84 -8.28
CA HIS A 143 5.07 -0.24 -7.48
C HIS A 143 5.78 -1.24 -8.38
N THR A 144 7.09 -1.33 -8.23
CA THR A 144 7.95 -2.26 -8.95
C THR A 144 8.24 -3.45 -8.04
N LYS A 145 7.98 -4.67 -8.52
CA LYS A 145 8.17 -5.90 -7.74
C LYS A 145 8.98 -6.94 -8.48
N TYR A 146 9.78 -7.70 -7.75
CA TYR A 146 10.47 -8.88 -8.26
C TYR A 146 9.54 -10.09 -8.20
N LEU A 147 9.20 -10.66 -9.35
CA LEU A 147 8.20 -11.72 -9.53
C LEU A 147 8.80 -13.12 -9.67
N ALA A 148 10.13 -13.26 -9.81
CA ALA A 148 10.71 -14.57 -10.07
C ALA A 148 10.56 -15.48 -8.85
N VAL A 149 10.18 -16.73 -9.11
CA VAL A 149 10.11 -17.78 -8.09
C VAL A 149 11.54 -18.05 -7.60
N SER A 150 11.72 -18.13 -6.27
CA SER A 150 13.00 -18.47 -5.65
C SER A 150 13.58 -19.70 -6.32
N SER A 151 14.82 -19.59 -6.83
CA SER A 151 15.57 -20.74 -7.32
C SER A 151 15.71 -21.74 -6.18
N LYS A 152 15.46 -23.02 -6.46
CA LYS A 152 15.89 -24.12 -5.58
C LYS A 152 17.41 -24.24 -5.71
N LEU A 153 18.14 -23.39 -5.00
CA LEU A 153 19.56 -23.57 -4.73
C LEU A 153 19.70 -24.26 -3.37
#